data_AF-A0A6I2FQE2-F1
#
_entry.id   AF-A0A6I2FQE2-F1
#
_cell.length_a   1.000
_cell.length_b   1.000
_cell.length_c   1.000
_cell.angle_alpha   90.00
_cell.angle_beta   90.00
_cell.angle_gamma   90.00
#
_symmetry.space_group_name_H-M   'P 1'
#
loop_
_entity.id
_entity.type
_entity.pdbx_description
1 polymer ?
#
loop_
_entity_poly.entity_id
_entity_poly.type
_entity_poly.pdbx_seq_one_letter_code
_entity_poly.pdbx_strand_id
1 'polypeptide(L)'
;MGSFIALSGLLVAVCGLIWQVRVFAHQAKGSRLAIDRATKETIDENIRQRQRSTLDFIGTTIERQHALYTKINSDPNFLSKASDHDRQEFMDLRSYLGYLENIAAGVNMGIFDRDVVDRTVGNRLIRAWERYGDWIQDVRRLQHNGRLYEELESLVKKLPPLTLAPQSNAKLAKQP
;
A
#
# COMPACT_ATOMS: atom_id res chain seq x y z
N MET A 1 -2.26 -2.88 -78.58
CA MET A 1 -2.80 -3.80 -77.55
C MET A 1 -1.95 -3.88 -76.28
N GLY A 2 -0.62 -3.71 -76.31
CA GLY A 2 0.24 -3.82 -75.11
C GLY A 2 -0.05 -2.82 -73.98
N SER A 3 -0.45 -1.58 -74.29
CA SER A 3 -0.66 -0.54 -73.25
C SER A 3 -1.87 -0.79 -72.34
N PHE A 4 -2.89 -1.53 -72.79
CA PHE A 4 -4.06 -1.85 -71.97
C PHE A 4 -3.76 -2.91 -70.91
N ILE A 5 -2.87 -3.85 -71.20
CA ILE A 5 -2.47 -4.92 -70.27
C ILE A 5 -1.58 -4.36 -69.15
N ALA A 6 -0.72 -3.38 -69.46
CA ALA A 6 0.11 -2.73 -68.45
C ALA A 6 -0.71 -1.89 -67.45
N LEU A 7 -1.78 -1.23 -67.92
CA LEU A 7 -2.62 -0.39 -67.07
C LEU A 7 -3.46 -1.21 -66.07
N SER A 8 -3.98 -2.37 -66.49
CA SER A 8 -4.78 -3.25 -65.63
C SER A 8 -3.94 -3.89 -64.53
N GLY A 9 -2.70 -4.29 -64.83
CA GLY A 9 -1.76 -4.82 -63.82
C GLY A 9 -1.44 -3.82 -62.71
N LEU A 10 -1.24 -2.54 -63.06
CA LEU A 10 -0.98 -1.48 -62.09
C LEU A 10 -2.17 -1.26 -61.15
N LEU A 11 -3.39 -1.24 -61.68
CA LEU A 11 -4.60 -1.04 -60.87
C LEU A 11 -4.80 -2.16 -59.85
N VAL A 12 -4.57 -3.42 -60.25
CA VAL A 12 -4.66 -4.57 -59.34
C VAL A 12 -3.61 -4.49 -58.22
N ALA A 13 -2.37 -4.11 -58.56
CA ALA A 13 -1.29 -3.95 -57.59
C ALA A 13 -1.60 -2.85 -56.55
N VAL A 14 -2.13 -1.70 -56.99
CA VAL A 14 -2.51 -0.60 -56.09
C VAL A 14 -3.67 -1.00 -55.18
N CYS A 15 -4.71 -1.66 -55.72
CA CYS A 15 -5.82 -2.17 -54.91
C CYS A 15 -5.35 -3.19 -53.86
N GLY A 16 -4.43 -4.09 -54.24
CA GLY A 16 -3.82 -5.04 -53.32
C GLY A 16 -3.05 -4.36 -52.18
N LEU A 17 -2.27 -3.33 -52.48
CA LEU A 17 -1.50 -2.57 -51.48
C LEU A 17 -2.43 -1.81 -50.53
N ILE A 18 -3.48 -1.16 -51.03
CA ILE A 18 -4.50 -0.49 -50.20
C ILE A 18 -5.16 -1.49 -49.26
N TRP A 19 -5.54 -2.67 -49.76
CA TRP A 19 -6.14 -3.73 -48.95
C TRP A 19 -5.17 -4.22 -47.87
N GLN A 20 -3.91 -4.48 -48.23
CA GLN A 20 -2.87 -4.90 -47.29
C GLN A 20 -2.63 -3.86 -46.17
N VAL A 21 -2.50 -2.57 -46.52
CA VAL A 21 -2.38 -1.48 -45.54
C VAL A 21 -3.60 -1.42 -44.61
N ARG A 22 -4.81 -1.61 -45.15
CA ARG A 22 -6.04 -1.61 -44.34
C ARG A 22 -6.08 -2.79 -43.36
N VAL A 23 -5.67 -3.99 -43.79
CA VAL A 23 -5.58 -5.17 -42.93
C VAL A 23 -4.56 -4.95 -41.82
N PHE A 24 -3.36 -4.43 -42.14
CA PHE A 24 -2.35 -4.10 -41.13
C PHE A 24 -2.82 -3.02 -40.16
N ALA A 25 -3.48 -1.96 -40.64
CA ALA A 25 -4.04 -0.93 -39.79
C ALA A 25 -5.10 -1.50 -38.83
N HIS A 26 -5.91 -2.45 -39.31
CA HIS A 26 -6.89 -3.14 -38.48
C HIS A 26 -6.23 -4.02 -37.40
N GLN A 27 -5.22 -4.81 -37.78
CA GLN A 27 -4.44 -5.64 -36.84
C GLN A 27 -3.73 -4.78 -35.79
N ALA A 28 -3.07 -3.69 -36.20
CA ALA A 28 -2.40 -2.77 -35.28
C ALA A 28 -3.36 -2.14 -34.27
N LYS A 29 -4.59 -1.79 -34.69
CA LYS A 29 -5.63 -1.30 -33.78
C LYS A 29 -6.05 -2.37 -32.77
N GLY A 30 -6.23 -3.61 -33.22
CA GLY A 30 -6.55 -4.75 -32.35
C GLY A 30 -5.46 -5.02 -31.32
N SER A 31 -4.19 -5.03 -31.74
CA SER A 31 -3.04 -5.22 -30.85
C SER A 31 -2.93 -4.12 -29.79
N ARG A 32 -3.15 -2.85 -30.15
CA ARG A 32 -3.14 -1.74 -29.19
C ARG A 32 -4.20 -1.92 -28.11
N LEU A 33 -5.44 -2.22 -28.51
CA LEU A 33 -6.53 -2.47 -27.56
C LEU A 33 -6.25 -3.67 -26.65
N ALA A 34 -5.60 -4.71 -27.18
CA ALA A 34 -5.20 -5.88 -26.38
C ALA A 34 -4.11 -5.52 -25.34
N ILE A 35 -3.10 -4.73 -25.73
CA ILE A 35 -2.05 -4.24 -24.82
C ILE A 35 -2.64 -3.33 -23.73
N ASP A 36 -3.56 -2.44 -24.10
CA ASP A 36 -4.22 -1.55 -23.14
C ASP A 36 -5.02 -2.34 -22.09
N ARG A 37 -5.77 -3.35 -22.54
CA ARG A 37 -6.51 -4.26 -21.65
C ARG A 37 -5.58 -5.05 -20.74
N ALA A 38 -4.53 -5.67 -21.31
CA ALA A 38 -3.56 -6.45 -20.55
C ALA A 38 -2.82 -5.58 -19.51
N THR A 39 -2.50 -4.34 -19.89
CA THR A 39 -1.86 -3.36 -18.98
C THR A 39 -2.78 -3.01 -17.82
N LYS A 40 -4.06 -2.73 -18.11
CA LYS A 40 -5.07 -2.45 -17.08
C LYS A 40 -5.25 -3.65 -16.15
N GLU A 41 -5.41 -4.85 -16.70
CA GLU A 41 -5.54 -6.08 -15.92
C GLU A 41 -4.32 -6.34 -15.03
N THR A 42 -3.12 -6.06 -15.54
CA THR A 42 -1.87 -6.19 -14.77
C THR A 42 -1.83 -5.17 -13.61
N ILE A 43 -2.23 -3.93 -13.84
CA ILE A 43 -2.30 -2.91 -12.78
C ILE A 43 -3.33 -3.31 -11.71
N ASP A 44 -4.53 -3.70 -12.12
CA ASP A 44 -5.60 -4.10 -11.20
C ASP A 44 -5.19 -5.34 -10.39
N GLU A 45 -4.50 -6.31 -11.02
CA GLU A 45 -3.99 -7.49 -10.32
C GLU A 45 -2.89 -7.14 -9.32
N ASN A 46 -1.94 -6.27 -9.67
CA ASN A 46 -0.91 -5.81 -8.73
C ASN A 46 -1.54 -5.12 -7.50
N ILE A 47 -2.58 -4.31 -7.69
CA ILE A 47 -3.31 -3.68 -6.58
C ILE A 47 -3.93 -4.76 -5.68
N ARG A 48 -4.63 -5.74 -6.26
CA ARG A 48 -5.24 -6.85 -5.51
C ARG A 48 -4.21 -7.67 -4.74
N GLN A 49 -3.07 -7.96 -5.35
CA GLN A 49 -1.98 -8.68 -4.71
C GLN A 49 -1.42 -7.91 -3.51
N ARG A 50 -1.15 -6.60 -3.66
CA ARG A 50 -0.70 -5.76 -2.55
C ARG A 50 -1.70 -5.74 -1.39
N GLN A 51 -3.00 -5.60 -1.69
CA GLN A 51 -4.05 -5.62 -0.68
C GLN A 51 -4.09 -6.96 0.08
N ARG A 52 -4.01 -8.09 -0.64
CA ARG A 52 -3.94 -9.43 -0.04
C ARG A 52 -2.70 -9.60 0.83
N SER A 53 -1.51 -9.31 0.31
CA SER A 53 -0.27 -9.39 1.07
C SER A 53 -0.29 -8.52 2.33
N THR A 54 -0.93 -7.35 2.27
CA THR A 54 -1.12 -6.47 3.44
C THR A 54 -2.02 -7.13 4.49
N LEU A 55 -3.17 -7.66 4.08
CA LEU A 55 -4.10 -8.34 4.98
C LEU A 55 -3.49 -9.60 5.59
N ASP A 56 -2.77 -10.39 4.80
CA ASP A 56 -2.09 -11.60 5.27
C ASP A 56 -1.01 -11.27 6.30
N PHE A 57 -0.20 -10.24 6.05
CA PHE A 57 0.80 -9.77 7.01
C PHE A 57 0.17 -9.27 8.32
N ILE A 58 -0.91 -8.49 8.23
CA ILE A 58 -1.64 -8.02 9.41
C ILE A 58 -2.22 -9.21 10.17
N GLY A 59 -2.89 -10.14 9.48
CA GLY A 59 -3.52 -11.31 10.07
C GLY A 59 -2.53 -12.22 10.81
N THR A 60 -1.33 -12.42 10.26
CA THR A 60 -0.29 -13.26 10.89
C THR A 60 0.40 -12.60 12.09
N THR A 61 0.33 -11.27 12.21
CA THR A 61 1.02 -10.53 13.29
C THR A 61 0.08 -9.99 14.37
N ILE A 62 -1.24 -9.94 14.11
CA ILE A 62 -2.20 -9.26 14.99
C ILE A 62 -2.29 -9.87 16.39
N GLU A 63 -2.25 -11.20 16.50
CA GLU A 63 -2.35 -11.90 17.79
C GLU A 63 -1.16 -11.56 18.69
N ARG A 64 0.06 -11.62 18.15
CA ARG A 64 1.28 -11.29 18.88
C ARG A 64 1.34 -9.81 19.25
N GLN A 65 0.93 -8.93 18.33
CA GLN A 65 0.80 -7.51 18.64
C GLN A 65 -0.21 -7.26 19.75
N HIS A 66 -1.35 -7.95 19.73
CA HIS A 66 -2.38 -7.81 20.75
C HIS A 66 -1.91 -8.31 22.11
N ALA A 67 -1.22 -9.47 22.16
CA ALA A 67 -0.64 -9.99 23.38
C ALA A 67 0.37 -9.01 24.01
N LEU A 68 1.28 -8.45 23.19
CA LEU A 68 2.23 -7.43 23.64
C LEU A 68 1.52 -6.16 24.11
N TYR A 69 0.54 -5.67 23.35
CA TYR A 69 -0.23 -4.48 23.71
C TYR A 69 -0.96 -4.67 25.04
N THR A 70 -1.63 -5.80 25.25
CA THR A 70 -2.31 -6.11 26.51
C THR A 70 -1.33 -6.17 27.66
N LYS A 71 -0.17 -6.81 27.48
CA LYS A 71 0.90 -6.86 28.48
C LYS A 71 1.39 -5.46 28.86
N ILE A 72 1.70 -4.62 27.87
CA ILE A 72 2.15 -3.23 28.06
C ILE A 72 1.10 -2.40 28.81
N ASN A 73 -0.18 -2.61 28.52
CA ASN A 73 -1.28 -1.86 29.14
C ASN A 73 -1.72 -2.38 30.50
N SER A 74 -1.36 -3.61 30.85
CA SER A 74 -1.73 -4.19 32.15
C SER A 74 -0.96 -3.59 33.32
N ASP A 75 0.20 -2.98 33.06
CA ASP A 75 1.04 -2.35 34.08
C ASP A 75 1.14 -0.83 33.86
N PRO A 76 0.57 0.01 34.75
CA PRO A 76 0.70 1.46 34.67
C PRO A 76 2.14 1.96 34.71
N ASN A 77 3.05 1.22 35.35
CA ASN A 77 4.46 1.56 35.49
C ASN A 77 5.34 0.98 34.38
N PHE A 78 4.74 0.36 33.36
CA PHE A 78 5.46 -0.35 32.30
C PHE A 78 6.52 0.52 31.62
N LEU A 79 6.19 1.78 31.27
CA LEU A 79 7.12 2.67 30.58
C LEU A 79 8.34 3.07 31.43
N SER A 80 8.12 3.25 32.73
CA SER A 80 9.22 3.49 33.67
C SER A 80 10.18 2.30 33.70
N LYS A 81 9.65 1.07 33.77
CA LYS A 81 10.46 -0.16 33.69
C LYS A 81 11.13 -0.34 32.33
N ALA A 82 10.44 0.01 31.24
CA ALA A 82 10.97 -0.07 29.88
C ALA A 82 12.04 0.99 29.57
N SER A 83 12.37 1.88 30.51
CA SER A 83 13.52 2.78 30.37
C SER A 83 14.85 2.09 30.69
N ASP A 84 14.80 0.94 31.36
CA ASP A 84 15.96 0.08 31.65
C ASP A 84 16.13 -0.95 30.53
N HIS A 85 17.24 -0.85 29.79
CA HIS A 85 17.49 -1.67 28.60
C HIS A 85 17.65 -3.17 28.88
N ASP A 86 17.98 -3.54 30.12
CA ASP A 86 18.20 -4.94 30.50
C ASP A 86 16.90 -5.63 30.94
N ARG A 87 15.79 -4.88 31.01
CA ARG A 87 14.50 -5.42 31.44
C ARG A 87 13.69 -6.01 30.31
N GLN A 88 12.85 -6.98 30.66
CA GLN A 88 11.93 -7.61 29.72
C GLN A 88 10.94 -6.59 29.13
N GLU A 89 10.51 -5.59 29.89
CA GLU A 89 9.60 -4.54 29.43
C GLU A 89 10.19 -3.71 28.28
N PHE A 90 11.50 -3.44 28.29
CA PHE A 90 12.18 -2.79 27.16
C PHE A 90 12.10 -3.67 25.91
N MET A 91 12.39 -4.97 26.05
CA MET A 91 12.36 -5.92 24.93
C MET A 91 10.95 -6.12 24.37
N ASP A 92 9.93 -6.14 25.24
CA ASP A 92 8.54 -6.26 24.85
C ASP A 92 8.05 -5.01 24.11
N LEU A 93 8.37 -3.80 24.61
CA LEU A 93 8.04 -2.54 23.94
C LEU A 93 8.75 -2.41 22.60
N ARG A 94 10.06 -2.73 22.57
CA ARG A 94 10.86 -2.76 21.35
C ARG A 94 10.27 -3.73 20.33
N SER A 95 9.85 -4.92 20.76
CA SER A 95 9.21 -5.90 19.89
C SER A 95 7.88 -5.39 19.35
N TYR A 96 7.05 -4.79 20.20
CA TYR A 96 5.78 -4.20 19.79
C TYR A 96 5.96 -3.09 18.76
N LEU A 97 6.83 -2.12 19.04
CA LEU A 97 7.15 -1.04 18.11
C LEU A 97 7.83 -1.55 16.84
N GLY A 98 8.61 -2.64 16.93
CA GLY A 98 9.19 -3.31 15.77
C GLY A 98 8.15 -3.87 14.80
N TYR A 99 7.02 -4.39 15.30
CA TYR A 99 5.91 -4.78 14.42
C TYR A 99 5.30 -3.58 13.70
N LEU A 100 5.10 -2.47 14.42
CA LEU A 100 4.54 -1.25 13.83
C LEU A 100 5.49 -0.63 12.79
N GLU A 101 6.80 -0.66 13.09
CA GLU A 101 7.85 -0.22 12.17
C GLU A 101 7.87 -1.07 10.90
N ASN A 102 7.77 -2.40 11.01
CA ASN A 102 7.76 -3.28 9.85
C ASN A 102 6.54 -3.03 8.94
N ILE A 103 5.36 -2.79 9.52
CA ILE A 103 4.18 -2.38 8.75
C ILE A 103 4.45 -1.05 8.05
N ALA A 104 4.97 -0.07 8.78
CA ALA A 104 5.22 1.26 8.24
C ALA A 104 6.26 1.26 7.12
N ALA A 105 7.34 0.49 7.29
CA ALA A 105 8.36 0.26 6.26
C ALA A 105 7.74 -0.35 5.01
N GLY A 106 6.93 -1.40 5.15
CA GLY A 106 6.24 -2.03 4.03
C GLY A 106 5.30 -1.07 3.27
N VAL A 107 4.64 -0.14 3.97
CA VAL A 107 3.83 0.92 3.33
C VAL A 107 4.71 1.93 2.60
N ASN A 108 5.76 2.44 3.25
CA ASN A 108 6.65 3.44 2.67
C ASN A 108 7.43 2.90 1.45
N MET A 109 7.73 1.60 1.43
CA MET A 109 8.33 0.90 0.29
C MET A 109 7.32 0.55 -0.83
N GLY A 110 6.02 0.81 -0.62
CA GLY A 110 4.98 0.47 -1.59
C GLY A 110 4.70 -1.03 -1.71
N ILE A 111 5.16 -1.84 -0.76
CA ILE A 111 4.84 -3.28 -0.69
C ILE A 111 3.41 -3.44 -0.18
N PHE A 112 3.06 -2.72 0.89
CA PHE A 112 1.73 -2.75 1.48
C PHE A 112 0.84 -1.63 0.94
N ASP A 113 -0.47 -1.90 0.89
CA ASP A 113 -1.49 -0.94 0.51
C ASP A 113 -1.78 -0.01 1.69
N ARG A 114 -1.55 1.30 1.49
CA ARG A 114 -1.71 2.32 2.52
C ARG A 114 -3.15 2.45 3.00
N ASP A 115 -4.13 2.35 2.11
CA ASP A 115 -5.54 2.52 2.45
C ASP A 115 -6.04 1.34 3.28
N VAL A 116 -5.54 0.13 2.97
CA VAL A 116 -5.79 -1.06 3.79
C VAL A 116 -5.18 -0.88 5.19
N VAL A 117 -3.92 -0.43 5.29
CA VAL A 117 -3.27 -0.19 6.59
C VAL A 117 -4.00 0.87 7.41
N ASP A 118 -4.37 2.00 6.80
CA ASP A 118 -5.11 3.08 7.47
C ASP A 118 -6.43 2.58 8.07
N ARG A 119 -7.23 1.84 7.28
CA ARG A 119 -8.54 1.32 7.71
C ARG A 119 -8.47 0.22 8.75
N THR A 120 -7.37 -0.53 8.80
CA THR A 120 -7.25 -1.71 9.68
C THR A 120 -6.50 -1.41 10.98
N VAL A 121 -5.34 -0.75 10.88
CA VAL A 121 -4.43 -0.49 12.00
C VAL A 121 -3.99 0.97 12.11
N GLY A 122 -4.45 1.87 11.23
CA GLY A 122 -4.05 3.28 11.21
C GLY A 122 -4.20 3.98 12.56
N ASN A 123 -5.39 3.87 13.18
CA ASN A 123 -5.63 4.41 14.53
C ASN A 123 -4.67 3.84 15.59
N ARG A 124 -4.29 2.57 15.47
CA ARG A 124 -3.31 1.95 16.40
C ARG A 124 -1.92 2.54 16.21
N LEU A 125 -1.49 2.76 14.97
CA LEU A 125 -0.20 3.38 14.65
C LEU A 125 -0.12 4.80 15.22
N ILE A 126 -1.16 5.62 15.00
CA ILE A 126 -1.21 7.00 15.51
C ILE A 126 -1.13 7.00 17.05
N ARG A 127 -1.97 6.21 17.73
CA ARG A 127 -1.97 6.14 19.20
C ARG A 127 -0.65 5.61 19.78
N ALA A 128 -0.02 4.65 19.10
CA ALA A 128 1.28 4.15 19.53
C ALA A 128 2.36 5.24 19.42
N TRP A 129 2.34 6.03 18.34
CA TRP A 129 3.25 7.17 18.19
C TRP A 129 3.00 8.27 19.23
N GLU A 130 1.74 8.65 19.46
CA GLU A 130 1.36 9.64 20.47
C GLU A 130 1.80 9.20 21.88
N ARG A 131 1.71 7.91 22.19
CA ARG A 131 2.02 7.39 23.52
C ARG A 131 3.51 7.11 23.75
N TYR A 132 4.20 6.61 22.74
CA TYR A 132 5.57 6.11 22.87
C TYR A 132 6.60 6.99 22.14
N GLY A 133 6.18 8.09 21.52
CA GLY A 133 7.04 8.99 20.75
C GLY A 133 8.22 9.53 21.58
N ASP A 134 7.97 9.98 22.81
CA ASP A 134 9.03 10.49 23.69
C ASP A 134 10.04 9.39 24.04
N TRP A 135 9.57 8.19 24.40
CA TRP A 135 10.44 7.03 24.65
C TRP A 135 11.27 6.68 23.40
N ILE A 136 10.69 6.74 22.20
CA ILE A 136 11.42 6.53 20.94
C ILE A 136 12.53 7.56 20.78
N GLN A 137 12.26 8.85 21.04
CA GLN A 137 13.29 9.88 20.97
C GLN A 137 14.41 9.64 21.98
N ASP A 138 14.08 9.19 23.19
CA ASP A 138 15.07 8.90 24.23
C ASP A 138 15.98 7.75 23.80
N VAL A 139 15.41 6.66 23.27
CA VAL A 139 16.17 5.53 22.74
C VAL A 139 17.04 5.93 21.56
N ARG A 140 16.55 6.78 20.63
CA ARG A 140 17.36 7.32 19.52
C ARG A 140 18.59 8.08 20.02
N ARG A 141 18.42 8.92 21.06
CA ARG A 141 19.52 9.68 21.66
C ARG A 141 20.53 8.76 22.35
N LEU A 142 20.05 7.80 23.14
CA LEU A 142 20.90 6.85 23.87
C LEU A 142 21.70 5.92 22.94
N GLN A 143 21.11 5.47 21.83
CA GLN A 143 21.76 4.57 20.87
C GLN A 143 22.50 5.30 19.74
N HIS A 144 22.50 6.64 19.75
CA HIS A 144 23.05 7.48 18.68
C HIS A 144 22.53 7.09 17.28
N ASN A 145 21.26 6.68 17.19
CA ASN A 145 20.65 6.22 15.95
C ASN A 145 19.31 6.92 15.72
N GLY A 146 19.35 8.02 14.96
CA GLY A 146 18.15 8.79 14.60
C GLY A 146 17.17 8.07 13.68
N ARG A 147 17.59 6.94 13.07
CA ARG A 147 16.77 6.18 12.11
C ARG A 147 15.87 5.13 12.77
N LEU A 148 16.01 4.90 14.08
CA LEU A 148 15.13 3.96 14.79
C LEU A 148 13.68 4.43 14.71
N TYR A 149 12.79 3.59 14.22
CA TYR A 149 11.36 3.92 14.11
C TYR A 149 11.05 5.09 13.15
N GLU A 150 11.94 5.35 12.19
CA GLU A 150 11.78 6.42 11.19
C GLU A 150 10.60 6.15 10.26
N GLU A 151 10.37 4.88 9.91
CA GLU A 151 9.31 4.52 8.98
C GLU A 151 7.93 4.72 9.62
N LEU A 152 7.78 4.34 10.89
CA LEU A 152 6.59 4.58 11.69
C LEU A 152 6.28 6.07 11.81
N GLU A 153 7.29 6.89 12.15
CA GLU A 153 7.14 8.34 12.23
C GLU A 153 6.69 8.95 10.89
N SER A 154 7.36 8.54 9.80
CA SER A 154 7.06 8.96 8.44
C SER A 154 5.63 8.59 8.02
N LEU A 155 5.17 7.38 8.36
CA LEU A 155 3.82 6.94 8.03
C LEU A 155 2.77 7.70 8.86
N VAL A 156 2.94 7.80 10.17
CA VAL A 156 1.95 8.45 11.06
C VAL A 156 1.74 9.92 10.67
N LYS A 157 2.80 10.64 10.29
CA LYS A 157 2.69 12.03 9.79
C LYS A 157 1.89 12.16 8.48
N LYS A 158 1.79 11.09 7.70
CA LYS A 158 1.01 11.05 6.45
C LYS A 158 -0.43 10.58 6.69
N LEU A 159 -0.70 9.80 7.74
CA LEU A 159 -2.05 9.31 8.02
C LEU A 159 -2.99 10.46 8.39
N PRO A 160 -4.29 10.35 8.06
CA PRO A 160 -5.27 11.34 8.48
C PRO A 160 -5.29 11.43 10.02
N PRO A 161 -5.41 12.63 10.60
CA PRO A 161 -5.51 12.76 12.04
C PRO A 161 -6.76 12.03 12.54
N LEU A 162 -6.74 11.66 13.83
CA LEU A 162 -7.88 11.07 14.56
C LEU A 162 -9.03 12.07 14.62
N THR A 163 -9.69 12.27 13.49
CA THR A 163 -10.90 13.05 13.39
C THR A 163 -12.00 12.08 13.81
N LEU A 164 -12.61 12.31 14.97
CA LEU A 164 -13.88 11.71 15.32
C LEU A 164 -14.91 12.21 14.29
N ALA A 165 -14.95 11.59 13.10
CA ALA A 165 -15.98 11.91 12.14
C ALA A 165 -17.32 11.56 12.79
N PRO A 166 -18.29 12.50 12.87
CA PRO A 166 -19.64 12.17 13.30
C PRO A 166 -20.13 11.07 12.37
N GLN A 167 -20.52 9.93 12.95
CA GLN A 167 -21.04 8.82 12.17
C GLN A 167 -22.14 9.34 11.26
N SER A 168 -21.95 9.10 9.96
CA SER A 168 -22.89 9.36 8.88
C SER A 168 -24.19 8.54 9.10
N ASN A 169 -24.99 8.92 10.09
CA ASN A 169 -26.38 8.51 10.24
C ASN A 169 -27.34 9.45 9.48
N ALA A 170 -26.82 10.36 8.65
CA ALA A 170 -27.64 11.32 7.90
C ALA A 170 -28.20 10.78 6.57
N LYS A 171 -27.95 9.52 6.18
CA LYS A 171 -28.46 8.94 4.93
C LYS A 171 -29.58 7.90 5.08
N LEU A 172 -30.07 7.63 6.30
CA LEU A 172 -31.23 6.73 6.52
C LEU A 172 -32.55 7.46 6.80
N ALA A 173 -32.57 8.80 6.82
CA ALA A 173 -33.77 9.59 7.13
C ALA A 173 -34.50 10.16 5.90
N LYS A 174 -34.31 9.60 4.69
CA LYS A 174 -35.13 9.93 3.51
C LYS A 174 -35.31 8.70 2.60
N GLN A 175 -36.18 7.79 3.01
CA GLN A 175 -37.06 7.10 2.06
C GLN A 175 -38.50 7.39 2.49
N PRO A 176 -39.34 7.96 1.60
CA PRO A 176 -40.76 8.14 1.86
C PRO A 176 -41.51 6.81 1.90
#